data_AF-A0A524F6Z5-F1
#
_entry.id   AF-A0A524F6Z5-F1
#
_cell.length_a   1.000
_cell.length_b   1.000
_cell.length_c   1.000
_cell.angle_alpha   90.00
_cell.angle_beta   90.00
_cell.angle_gamma   90.00
#
_symmetry.space_group_name_H-M   'P 1'
#
loop_
_entity.id
_entity.type
_entity.pdbx_description
1 polymer ?
#
loop_
_entity_poly.entity_id
_entity_poly.type
_entity_poly.pdbx_seq_one_letter_code
_entity_poly.pdbx_strand_id
1 'polypeptide(L)'
;MTDSPKDSKNSILQFCPGCGAEIKWNKDNRFCMVCGTHLIPFIPRDKIQDWFGTTLTPEQIDEFYTITPVRQQPPPPPYPVMSSFSYRTKRPWKWGAALYVPLLSVLAKLIGSFVILLIYFGFVVEDFGTLDIDVFMSEHIVAIIIIELVTQVFFIIVPYLFTAIYFPYKAPRKERWESLGIPFGLKAKQWLKEIGIGVGFAIGMTLLVIGMQWVSAYLTEWIFGVVTAEFLLGADAGGITAGLPTTIWFIALYSALMIASVGPSEEVLFRGFTQKGIQDSFRKPKLGNAMGLVITAIYFTIFHIYSYLFFDIPALRAPLFFFTFIPYFSLSLVLGSLYTWRKNLISAITAHALYNIIQFLIYAIVVA
;
A
#
# COMPACT_ATOMS: atom_id res chain seq x y z
N MET A 1 -50.49 -9.83 -7.34
CA MET A 1 -50.20 -8.73 -6.40
C MET A 1 -48.73 -8.43 -6.51
N THR A 2 -48.40 -7.51 -7.40
CA THR A 2 -47.05 -7.01 -7.63
C THR A 2 -47.01 -5.61 -7.03
N ASP A 3 -46.37 -5.48 -5.86
CA ASP A 3 -46.13 -4.19 -5.24
C ASP A 3 -45.19 -3.38 -6.14
N SER A 4 -45.81 -2.45 -6.87
CA SER A 4 -45.11 -1.41 -7.62
C SER A 4 -44.46 -0.45 -6.64
N PRO A 5 -43.15 -0.16 -6.74
CA PRO A 5 -42.50 0.85 -5.93
C PRO A 5 -42.98 2.23 -6.40
N LYS A 6 -44.09 2.70 -5.83
CA LYS A 6 -44.57 4.07 -5.98
C LYS A 6 -43.79 4.98 -5.01
N ASP A 7 -43.35 6.12 -5.54
CA ASP A 7 -42.87 7.31 -4.82
C ASP A 7 -41.38 7.47 -4.45
N SER A 8 -40.45 6.88 -5.21
CA SER A 8 -39.02 7.28 -5.13
C SER A 8 -38.59 8.38 -6.12
N LYS A 9 -39.51 8.88 -6.96
CA LYS A 9 -39.14 9.68 -8.15
C LYS A 9 -38.97 11.18 -7.95
N ASN A 10 -39.28 11.77 -6.79
CA ASN A 10 -39.23 13.22 -6.59
C ASN A 10 -38.52 13.68 -5.31
N SER A 11 -37.52 12.95 -4.78
CA SER A 11 -36.67 13.52 -3.73
C SER A 11 -35.71 14.56 -4.35
N ILE A 12 -36.14 15.82 -4.31
CA ILE A 12 -35.41 17.00 -4.81
C ILE A 12 -33.96 17.08 -4.25
N LEU A 13 -33.74 16.52 -3.05
CA LEU A 13 -32.41 16.26 -2.48
C LEU A 13 -32.29 14.80 -2.03
N GLN A 14 -31.46 14.02 -2.73
CA GLN A 14 -31.08 12.67 -2.29
C GLN A 14 -29.98 12.68 -1.21
N PHE A 15 -29.19 13.74 -1.14
CA PHE A 15 -28.03 13.85 -0.26
C PHE A 15 -27.94 15.23 0.39
N CYS A 16 -27.39 15.29 1.60
CA CYS A 16 -27.14 16.54 2.30
C CYS A 16 -25.96 17.30 1.66
N PRO A 17 -26.13 18.60 1.31
CA PRO A 17 -25.05 19.40 0.72
C PRO A 17 -23.92 19.71 1.71
N GLY A 18 -24.18 19.68 3.02
CA GLY A 18 -23.17 19.93 4.04
C GLY A 18 -22.25 18.73 4.31
N CYS A 19 -22.78 17.50 4.32
CA CYS A 19 -22.00 16.31 4.71
C CYS A 19 -22.08 15.10 3.77
N GLY A 20 -22.89 15.16 2.71
CA GLY A 20 -23.06 14.07 1.75
C GLY A 20 -23.85 12.86 2.25
N ALA A 21 -24.43 12.91 3.45
CA ALA A 21 -25.27 11.83 3.95
C ALA A 21 -26.54 11.68 3.10
N GLU A 22 -26.95 10.44 2.83
CA GLU A 22 -28.22 10.14 2.17
C GLU A 22 -29.37 10.65 3.05
N ILE A 23 -30.24 11.45 2.45
CA ILE A 23 -31.41 11.98 3.14
C ILE A 23 -32.55 11.00 2.90
N LYS A 24 -32.91 10.24 3.94
CA LYS A 24 -34.22 9.58 3.95
C LYS A 24 -35.28 10.67 4.00
N TRP A 25 -36.01 10.80 2.90
CA TRP A 25 -37.03 11.82 2.75
C TRP A 25 -38.09 11.66 3.86
N ASN A 26 -38.33 12.76 4.57
CA ASN A 26 -39.47 12.94 5.43
C ASN A 26 -39.83 14.43 5.38
N LYS A 27 -41.11 14.75 5.18
CA LYS A 27 -41.67 16.11 5.16
C LYS A 27 -41.29 16.95 6.38
N ASP A 28 -40.95 16.31 7.50
CA ASP A 28 -40.57 16.98 8.74
C ASP A 28 -39.06 17.32 8.83
N ASN A 29 -38.24 16.79 7.92
CA ASN A 29 -36.78 16.96 7.97
C ASN A 29 -36.34 18.31 7.39
N ARG A 30 -36.29 19.34 8.24
CA ARG A 30 -35.73 20.66 7.87
C ARG A 30 -34.19 20.69 7.92
N PHE A 31 -33.59 19.72 8.60
CA PHE A 31 -32.15 19.62 8.82
C PHE A 31 -31.64 18.23 8.43
N CYS A 32 -30.37 18.16 8.05
CA CYS A 32 -29.69 16.89 7.90
C CYS A 32 -29.51 16.22 9.26
N MET A 33 -30.05 15.00 9.42
CA MET A 33 -29.94 14.21 10.64
C MET A 33 -28.50 13.82 11.02
N VAL A 34 -27.53 13.95 10.10
CA VAL A 34 -26.12 13.59 10.32
C VAL A 34 -25.28 14.78 10.75
N CYS A 35 -25.50 15.97 10.16
CA CYS A 35 -24.62 17.13 10.37
C CYS A 35 -25.34 18.42 10.79
N GLY A 36 -26.66 18.41 10.91
CA GLY A 36 -27.45 19.59 11.28
C GLY A 36 -27.54 20.68 10.22
N THR A 37 -27.04 20.45 9.00
CA THR A 37 -27.17 21.44 7.91
C THR A 37 -28.64 21.66 7.54
N HIS A 38 -29.07 22.92 7.51
CA HIS A 38 -30.43 23.30 7.10
C HIS A 38 -30.61 23.05 5.60
N LEU A 39 -31.61 22.25 5.24
CA LEU A 39 -31.78 21.73 3.87
C LEU A 39 -32.54 22.69 2.95
N ILE A 40 -33.38 23.56 3.53
CA ILE A 40 -34.32 24.42 2.79
C ILE A 40 -33.62 25.36 1.77
N PRO A 41 -32.49 26.03 2.08
CA PRO A 41 -31.80 26.92 1.14
C PRO A 41 -31.30 26.23 -0.14
N PHE A 42 -31.19 24.91 -0.13
CA PHE A 42 -30.68 24.13 -1.26
C PHE A 42 -31.80 23.54 -2.12
N ILE A 43 -33.06 23.78 -1.76
CA ILE A 43 -34.23 23.40 -2.56
C ILE A 43 -34.44 24.51 -3.60
N PRO A 44 -34.58 24.20 -4.90
CA PRO A 44 -34.99 25.19 -5.89
C PRO A 44 -36.33 25.84 -5.51
N ARG A 45 -36.45 27.16 -5.70
CA ARG A 45 -37.63 27.94 -5.27
C ARG A 45 -38.93 27.44 -5.90
N ASP A 46 -38.87 26.97 -7.14
CA ASP A 46 -39.98 26.36 -7.90
C ASP A 46 -40.38 24.96 -7.39
N LYS A 47 -39.56 24.35 -6.54
CA LYS A 47 -39.75 23.01 -5.97
C LYS A 47 -40.08 23.02 -4.47
N ILE A 48 -40.17 24.18 -3.84
CA ILE A 48 -40.43 24.29 -2.40
C ILE A 48 -41.87 23.91 -2.03
N GLN A 49 -42.83 24.17 -2.90
CA GLN A 49 -44.22 23.74 -2.66
C GLN A 49 -44.35 22.22 -2.72
N ASP A 50 -43.69 21.58 -3.69
CA ASP A 50 -43.57 20.12 -3.76
C ASP A 50 -42.92 19.54 -2.48
N TRP A 51 -41.97 20.27 -1.88
CA TRP A 51 -41.28 19.87 -0.66
C TRP A 51 -42.20 19.86 0.58
N PHE A 52 -43.02 20.89 0.75
CA PHE A 52 -43.93 20.99 1.89
C PHE A 52 -45.25 20.25 1.68
N GLY A 53 -45.58 19.87 0.45
CA GLY A 53 -46.85 19.22 0.11
C GLY A 53 -48.06 20.12 0.35
N THR A 54 -47.85 21.44 0.43
CA THR A 54 -48.87 22.45 0.68
C THR A 54 -48.66 23.67 -0.20
N THR A 55 -49.74 24.34 -0.55
CA THR A 55 -49.70 25.60 -1.30
C THR A 55 -49.20 26.71 -0.38
N LEU A 56 -47.95 27.13 -0.58
CA LEU A 56 -47.35 28.26 0.13
C LEU A 56 -47.62 29.56 -0.64
N THR A 57 -47.98 30.64 0.06
CA THR A 57 -48.06 31.97 -0.55
C THR A 57 -46.66 32.48 -0.92
N PRO A 58 -46.54 33.42 -1.87
CA PRO A 58 -45.26 34.05 -2.19
C PRO A 58 -44.55 34.62 -0.95
N GLU A 59 -45.28 35.21 0.00
CA GLU A 59 -44.69 35.74 1.24
C GLU A 59 -44.11 34.62 2.13
N GLN A 60 -44.79 33.48 2.24
CA GLN A 60 -44.31 32.33 3.01
C GLN A 60 -43.07 31.70 2.38
N ILE A 61 -43.02 31.63 1.04
CA ILE A 61 -41.82 31.20 0.32
C ILE A 61 -40.68 32.16 0.64
N ASP A 62 -40.91 33.46 0.56
CA ASP A 62 -39.89 34.49 0.81
C ASP A 62 -39.39 34.45 2.24
N GLU A 63 -40.27 34.19 3.21
CA GLU A 63 -39.94 34.00 4.62
C GLU A 63 -38.92 32.84 4.83
N PHE A 64 -39.07 31.72 4.12
CA PHE A 64 -38.10 30.62 4.19
C PHE A 64 -36.69 30.98 3.70
N TYR A 65 -36.59 31.89 2.73
CA TYR A 65 -35.30 32.36 2.20
C TYR A 65 -34.77 33.61 2.91
N THR A 66 -35.60 34.30 3.69
CA THR A 66 -35.22 35.53 4.41
C THR A 66 -34.91 35.30 5.89
N ILE A 67 -35.48 34.27 6.55
CA ILE A 67 -35.24 33.98 7.98
C ILE A 67 -33.79 33.56 8.30
N THR A 68 -33.02 33.11 7.31
CA THR A 68 -31.58 33.00 7.50
C THR A 68 -30.93 34.23 6.86
N PRO A 69 -30.40 35.19 7.63
CA PRO A 69 -29.29 35.97 7.13
C PRO A 69 -28.14 34.98 6.95
N VAL A 70 -28.15 34.27 5.83
CA VAL A 70 -26.94 33.83 5.17
C VAL A 70 -26.24 35.16 4.90
N ARG A 71 -25.44 35.59 5.88
CA ARG A 71 -24.47 36.69 5.76
C ARG A 71 -23.94 36.55 4.36
N GLN A 72 -24.34 37.47 3.46
CA GLN A 72 -24.17 37.33 2.02
C GLN A 72 -22.73 36.92 1.75
N GLN A 73 -22.51 35.62 1.66
CA GLN A 73 -21.28 35.12 1.13
C GLN A 73 -21.41 35.46 -0.35
N PRO A 74 -20.39 36.11 -0.94
CA PRO A 74 -20.41 36.41 -2.36
C PRO A 74 -20.90 35.17 -3.11
N PRO A 75 -21.74 35.34 -4.15
CA PRO A 75 -22.32 34.21 -4.89
C PRO A 75 -21.18 33.23 -5.14
N PRO A 76 -21.28 32.00 -4.60
CA PRO A 76 -20.19 31.06 -4.74
C PRO A 76 -19.86 30.97 -6.23
N PRO A 77 -18.56 31.01 -6.60
CA PRO A 77 -18.16 30.94 -7.99
C PRO A 77 -18.92 29.80 -8.66
N PRO A 78 -19.40 29.96 -9.91
CA PRO A 78 -20.31 29.02 -10.56
C PRO A 78 -19.79 27.61 -10.32
N TYR A 79 -20.53 26.86 -9.49
CA TYR A 79 -20.09 25.52 -9.15
C TYR A 79 -20.00 24.76 -10.47
N PRO A 80 -18.84 24.15 -10.78
CA PRO A 80 -18.74 23.31 -11.96
C PRO A 80 -19.89 22.31 -11.89
N VAL A 81 -20.68 22.23 -12.96
CA VAL A 81 -21.79 21.31 -13.12
C VAL A 81 -21.35 19.95 -12.58
N MET A 82 -21.90 19.54 -11.43
CA MET A 82 -21.55 18.32 -10.72
C MET A 82 -22.11 17.11 -11.49
N SER A 83 -21.58 16.84 -12.68
CA SER A 83 -21.76 15.56 -13.34
C SER A 83 -20.92 14.53 -12.57
N SER A 84 -21.62 13.66 -11.84
CA SER A 84 -21.11 12.61 -10.93
C SER A 84 -20.57 13.09 -9.58
N PHE A 85 -21.45 13.04 -8.58
CA PHE A 85 -21.12 13.12 -7.16
C PHE A 85 -20.04 12.08 -6.79
N SER A 86 -18.78 12.50 -6.67
CA SER A 86 -17.70 11.71 -6.05
C SER A 86 -17.27 12.29 -4.68
N TYR A 87 -18.16 13.00 -3.99
CA TYR A 87 -17.85 13.56 -2.67
C TYR A 87 -18.15 12.55 -1.54
N ARG A 88 -17.48 11.39 -1.59
CA ARG A 88 -17.02 10.75 -0.34
C ARG A 88 -15.77 11.50 0.06
N THR A 89 -15.87 12.46 0.97
CA THR A 89 -14.66 13.10 1.51
C THR A 89 -13.86 12.03 2.22
N LYS A 90 -12.87 11.44 1.53
CA LYS A 90 -11.88 10.54 2.12
C LYS A 90 -11.35 11.24 3.35
N ARG A 91 -11.38 10.55 4.50
CA ARG A 91 -10.68 11.06 5.68
C ARG A 91 -9.21 11.18 5.29
N PRO A 92 -8.53 12.30 5.65
CA PRO A 92 -7.12 12.42 5.36
C PRO A 92 -6.39 11.24 5.99
N TRP A 93 -5.42 10.69 5.25
CA TRP A 93 -4.59 9.63 5.78
C TRP A 93 -3.88 10.13 7.03
N LYS A 94 -3.85 9.31 8.08
CA LYS A 94 -3.09 9.68 9.29
C LYS A 94 -1.66 9.25 9.09
N TRP A 95 -0.71 10.17 9.15
CA TRP A 95 0.72 9.87 8.96
C TRP A 95 1.21 8.73 9.86
N GLY A 96 0.74 8.68 11.12
CA GLY A 96 1.11 7.60 12.04
C GLY A 96 0.70 6.23 11.53
N ALA A 97 -0.45 6.10 10.86
CA ALA A 97 -0.89 4.82 10.29
C ALA A 97 0.04 4.32 9.21
N ALA A 98 0.60 5.22 8.40
CA ALA A 98 1.59 4.84 7.41
C ALA A 98 2.85 4.20 8.04
N LEU A 99 3.14 4.47 9.32
CA LEU A 99 4.26 3.88 10.04
C LEU A 99 3.89 2.60 10.78
N TYR A 100 2.83 2.61 11.62
CA TYR A 100 2.52 1.44 12.44
C TYR A 100 1.82 0.30 11.68
N VAL A 101 1.10 0.57 10.59
CA VAL A 101 0.41 -0.50 9.85
C VAL A 101 1.40 -1.48 9.22
N PRO A 102 2.51 -1.05 8.60
CA PRO A 102 3.56 -1.98 8.18
C PRO A 102 4.20 -2.76 9.32
N LEU A 103 4.42 -2.16 10.51
CA LEU A 103 4.88 -2.94 11.67
C LEU A 103 3.89 -4.04 12.01
N LEU A 104 2.59 -3.72 12.03
CA LEU A 104 1.54 -4.69 12.29
C LEU A 104 1.48 -5.78 11.21
N SER A 105 1.69 -5.43 9.94
CA SER A 105 1.80 -6.40 8.84
C SER A 105 2.97 -7.36 9.05
N VAL A 106 4.14 -6.86 9.46
CA VAL A 106 5.32 -7.69 9.74
C VAL A 106 5.12 -8.54 10.97
N LEU A 107 4.58 -7.98 12.06
CA LEU A 107 4.28 -8.75 13.26
C LEU A 107 3.26 -9.86 12.96
N ALA A 108 2.20 -9.55 12.19
CA ALA A 108 1.22 -10.55 11.75
C ALA A 108 1.86 -11.63 10.86
N LYS A 109 2.75 -11.24 9.95
CA LYS A 109 3.53 -12.18 9.13
C LYS A 109 4.39 -13.10 10.01
N LEU A 110 5.17 -12.56 10.94
CA LEU A 110 6.04 -13.33 11.83
C LEU A 110 5.26 -14.29 12.72
N ILE A 111 4.16 -13.83 13.34
CA ILE A 111 3.28 -14.68 14.16
C ILE A 111 2.66 -15.78 13.29
N GLY A 112 2.19 -15.42 12.08
CA GLY A 112 1.64 -16.38 11.12
C GLY A 112 2.66 -17.44 10.72
N SER A 113 3.87 -17.03 10.32
CA SER A 113 4.97 -17.95 9.95
C SER A 113 5.30 -18.86 11.11
N PHE A 114 5.44 -18.32 12.33
CA PHE A 114 5.74 -19.10 13.52
C PHE A 114 4.66 -20.14 13.84
N VAL A 115 3.38 -19.77 13.79
CA VAL A 115 2.27 -20.70 14.04
C VAL A 115 2.22 -21.81 12.99
N ILE A 116 2.34 -21.48 11.71
CA ILE A 116 2.32 -22.47 10.63
C ILE A 116 3.54 -23.40 10.73
N LEU A 117 4.70 -22.83 11.06
CA LEU A 117 5.94 -23.59 11.25
C LEU A 117 5.81 -24.55 12.43
N LEU A 118 5.27 -24.12 13.59
CA LEU A 118 5.02 -25.02 14.72
C LEU A 118 4.08 -26.17 14.37
N ILE A 119 3.01 -25.89 13.61
CA ILE A 119 2.10 -26.94 13.14
C ILE A 119 2.85 -27.91 12.23
N TYR A 120 3.65 -27.40 11.29
CA TYR A 120 4.46 -28.22 10.39
C TYR A 120 5.46 -29.10 11.16
N PHE A 121 6.18 -28.52 12.12
CA PHE A 121 7.10 -29.25 13.01
C PHE A 121 6.41 -30.39 13.73
N GLY A 122 5.21 -30.16 14.28
CA GLY A 122 4.45 -31.19 14.98
C GLY A 122 3.99 -32.36 14.09
N PHE A 123 4.01 -32.20 12.77
CA PHE A 123 3.71 -33.27 11.81
C PHE A 123 4.95 -33.99 11.29
N VAL A 124 6.10 -33.32 11.22
CA VAL A 124 7.29 -33.83 10.54
C VAL A 124 8.34 -34.35 11.51
N VAL A 125 8.50 -33.72 12.67
CA VAL A 125 9.55 -34.10 13.64
C VAL A 125 8.98 -35.11 14.62
N GLU A 126 9.40 -36.37 14.49
CA GLU A 126 9.03 -37.47 15.39
C GLU A 126 9.76 -37.39 16.74
N ASP A 127 11.01 -36.90 16.75
CA ASP A 127 11.82 -36.73 17.96
C ASP A 127 12.59 -35.41 17.94
N PHE A 128 12.25 -34.50 18.84
CA PHE A 128 12.94 -33.20 18.99
C PHE A 128 14.34 -33.33 19.60
N GLY A 129 14.65 -34.44 20.29
CA GLY A 129 15.94 -34.64 20.96
C GLY A 129 17.11 -34.86 20.01
N THR A 130 16.84 -35.22 18.75
CA THR A 130 17.84 -35.51 17.72
C THR A 130 17.81 -34.52 16.55
N LEU A 131 17.00 -33.46 16.65
CA LEU A 131 16.82 -32.49 15.58
C LEU A 131 18.09 -31.67 15.33
N ASP A 132 18.76 -31.96 14.22
CA ASP A 132 19.75 -31.07 13.63
C ASP A 132 19.01 -30.00 12.79
N ILE A 133 19.08 -28.75 13.24
CA ILE A 133 18.37 -27.63 12.61
C ILE A 133 18.90 -27.39 11.19
N ASP A 134 20.20 -27.52 10.95
CA ASP A 134 20.78 -27.20 9.65
C ASP A 134 20.35 -28.24 8.61
N VAL A 135 20.37 -29.52 8.99
CA VAL A 135 19.85 -30.62 8.16
C VAL A 135 18.37 -30.40 7.90
N PHE A 136 17.57 -30.14 8.94
CA PHE A 136 16.14 -29.90 8.79
C PHE A 136 15.83 -28.72 7.84
N MET A 137 16.51 -27.58 8.01
CA MET A 137 16.30 -26.41 7.17
C MET A 137 16.65 -26.70 5.71
N SER A 138 17.69 -27.51 5.45
CA SER A 138 18.07 -27.90 4.10
C SER A 138 17.08 -28.86 3.44
N GLU A 139 16.58 -29.86 4.18
CA GLU A 139 15.63 -30.86 3.67
C GLU A 139 14.23 -30.27 3.46
N HIS A 140 13.86 -29.28 4.28
CA HIS A 140 12.53 -28.68 4.29
C HIS A 140 12.48 -27.26 3.70
N ILE A 141 13.52 -26.82 2.98
CA ILE A 141 13.61 -25.47 2.41
C ILE A 141 12.40 -25.09 1.54
N VAL A 142 11.86 -26.04 0.78
CA VAL A 142 10.67 -25.83 -0.05
C VAL A 142 9.43 -25.54 0.81
N ALA A 143 9.24 -26.26 1.90
CA ALA A 143 8.12 -26.04 2.82
C ALA A 143 8.25 -24.67 3.49
N ILE A 144 9.45 -24.29 3.95
CA ILE A 144 9.71 -22.98 4.55
C ILE A 144 9.40 -21.85 3.57
N ILE A 145 9.79 -21.99 2.30
CA ILE A 145 9.45 -21.02 1.24
C ILE A 145 7.94 -20.91 1.04
N ILE A 146 7.21 -22.04 1.07
CA ILE A 146 5.75 -22.03 0.97
C ILE A 146 5.11 -21.32 2.18
N ILE A 147 5.64 -21.55 3.38
CA ILE A 147 5.16 -20.87 4.60
C ILE A 147 5.36 -19.36 4.45
N GLU A 148 6.57 -18.93 4.07
CA GLU A 148 6.87 -17.52 3.83
C GLU A 148 5.98 -16.92 2.74
N LEU A 149 5.70 -17.67 1.66
CA LEU A 149 4.78 -17.25 0.61
C LEU A 149 3.37 -17.01 1.14
N VAL A 150 2.83 -17.95 1.91
CA VAL A 150 1.48 -17.88 2.46
C VAL A 150 1.37 -16.69 3.40
N THR A 151 2.40 -16.42 4.20
CA THR A 151 2.37 -15.34 5.19
C THR A 151 2.61 -13.97 4.55
N GLN A 152 3.21 -13.86 3.37
CA GLN A 152 3.29 -12.59 2.63
C GLN A 152 1.92 -11.98 2.30
N VAL A 153 0.84 -12.76 2.30
CA VAL A 153 -0.52 -12.25 2.14
C VAL A 153 -0.89 -11.18 3.19
N PHE A 154 -0.26 -11.20 4.37
CA PHE A 154 -0.48 -10.20 5.41
C PHE A 154 -0.05 -8.79 4.98
N PHE A 155 0.93 -8.67 4.09
CA PHE A 155 1.37 -7.38 3.54
C PHE A 155 0.34 -6.78 2.57
N ILE A 156 -0.64 -7.57 2.13
CA ILE A 156 -1.76 -7.12 1.32
C ILE A 156 -3.01 -6.96 2.18
N ILE A 157 -3.37 -7.98 2.97
CA ILE A 157 -4.62 -8.02 3.73
C ILE A 157 -4.66 -6.91 4.78
N VAL A 158 -3.60 -6.74 5.58
CA VAL A 158 -3.58 -5.76 6.67
C VAL A 158 -3.77 -4.33 6.15
N PRO A 159 -2.97 -3.81 5.17
CA PRO A 159 -3.22 -2.47 4.65
C PRO A 159 -4.58 -2.35 3.95
N TYR A 160 -5.02 -3.38 3.22
CA TYR A 160 -6.35 -3.39 2.60
C TYR A 160 -7.49 -3.25 3.61
N LEU A 161 -7.46 -4.02 4.70
CA LEU A 161 -8.44 -3.89 5.79
C LEU A 161 -8.35 -2.52 6.45
N PHE A 162 -7.13 -2.02 6.66
CA PHE A 162 -6.91 -0.73 7.30
C PHE A 162 -7.44 0.44 6.46
N THR A 163 -7.41 0.34 5.11
CA THR A 163 -7.99 1.36 4.24
C THR A 163 -9.47 1.63 4.55
N ALA A 164 -10.21 0.64 5.05
CA ALA A 164 -11.63 0.77 5.38
C ALA A 164 -11.92 1.91 6.37
N ILE A 165 -10.96 2.27 7.22
CA ILE A 165 -11.08 3.36 8.20
C ILE A 165 -11.14 4.74 7.52
N TYR A 166 -10.54 4.88 6.34
CA TYR A 166 -10.45 6.14 5.59
C TYR A 166 -11.62 6.40 4.65
N PHE A 167 -12.45 5.39 4.39
CA PHE A 167 -13.62 5.51 3.55
C PHE A 167 -14.89 5.63 4.38
N PRO A 168 -15.65 6.74 4.26
CA PRO A 168 -16.96 6.84 4.88
C PRO A 168 -17.92 5.87 4.19
N TYR A 169 -18.46 4.92 4.96
CA TYR A 169 -19.37 3.84 4.51
C TYR A 169 -18.78 2.86 3.49
N LYS A 170 -19.39 1.68 3.31
CA LYS A 170 -18.96 0.56 2.45
C LYS A 170 -18.37 1.00 1.09
N ALA A 171 -17.09 1.38 1.05
CA ALA A 171 -16.42 1.67 -0.22
C ALA A 171 -16.40 0.37 -1.03
N PRO A 172 -16.83 0.41 -2.30
CA PRO A 172 -16.65 -0.71 -3.21
C PRO A 172 -15.22 -1.23 -3.13
N ARG A 173 -15.04 -2.56 -3.18
CA ARG A 173 -13.72 -3.20 -3.09
C ARG A 173 -12.71 -2.57 -4.06
N LYS A 174 -13.20 -2.18 -5.25
CA LYS A 174 -12.44 -1.48 -6.30
C LYS A 174 -11.77 -0.19 -5.80
N GLU A 175 -12.52 0.70 -5.13
CA GLU A 175 -11.99 1.99 -4.66
C GLU A 175 -10.91 1.82 -3.59
N ARG A 176 -11.00 0.77 -2.77
CA ARG A 176 -9.98 0.45 -1.76
C ARG A 176 -8.68 0.04 -2.41
N TRP A 177 -8.74 -0.85 -3.39
CA TRP A 177 -7.55 -1.26 -4.13
C TRP A 177 -6.95 -0.12 -4.96
N GLU A 178 -7.78 0.71 -5.59
CA GLU A 178 -7.31 1.92 -6.27
C GLU A 178 -6.64 2.91 -5.30
N SER A 179 -7.13 2.97 -4.05
CA SER A 179 -6.44 3.76 -3.02
C SER A 179 -5.10 3.20 -2.61
N LEU A 180 -4.88 1.89 -2.72
CA LEU A 180 -3.56 1.28 -2.59
C LEU A 180 -2.72 1.40 -3.86
N GLY A 181 -3.22 2.04 -4.93
CA GLY A 181 -2.47 2.24 -6.17
C GLY A 181 -2.54 1.07 -7.14
N ILE A 182 -3.42 0.09 -6.94
CA ILE A 182 -3.74 -0.93 -7.94
C ILE A 182 -4.83 -0.39 -8.86
N PRO A 183 -4.54 -0.10 -10.14
CA PRO A 183 -5.51 0.52 -11.03
C PRO A 183 -6.48 -0.53 -11.59
N PHE A 184 -7.77 -0.21 -11.63
CA PHE A 184 -8.79 -1.04 -12.29
C PHE A 184 -9.26 -0.36 -13.57
N GLY A 185 -9.58 -1.16 -14.60
CA GLY A 185 -10.11 -0.65 -15.86
C GLY A 185 -9.07 -0.11 -16.84
N LEU A 186 -7.77 -0.38 -16.62
CA LEU A 186 -6.76 -0.14 -17.64
C LEU A 186 -6.99 -1.03 -18.86
N LYS A 187 -6.78 -0.47 -20.05
CA LYS A 187 -6.79 -1.23 -21.30
C LYS A 187 -5.53 -2.10 -21.40
N ALA A 188 -5.58 -3.20 -22.15
CA ALA A 188 -4.44 -4.10 -22.34
C ALA A 188 -3.15 -3.37 -22.79
N LYS A 189 -3.26 -2.40 -23.71
CA LYS A 189 -2.12 -1.57 -24.15
C LYS A 189 -1.49 -0.76 -23.01
N GLN A 190 -2.29 -0.28 -22.05
CA GLN A 190 -1.78 0.45 -20.89
C GLN A 190 -1.11 -0.50 -19.90
N TRP A 191 -1.69 -1.69 -19.68
CA TRP A 191 -1.05 -2.76 -18.89
C TRP A 191 0.32 -3.12 -19.44
N LEU A 192 0.42 -3.43 -20.73
CA LEU A 192 1.69 -3.76 -21.39
C LEU A 192 2.69 -2.61 -21.30
N LYS A 193 2.23 -1.36 -21.39
CA LYS A 193 3.10 -0.18 -21.21
C LYS A 193 3.70 -0.12 -19.81
N GLU A 194 2.88 -0.26 -18.76
CA GLU A 194 3.39 -0.22 -17.37
C GLU A 194 4.33 -1.40 -17.08
N ILE A 195 3.99 -2.60 -17.57
CA ILE A 195 4.87 -3.78 -17.47
C ILE A 195 6.20 -3.51 -18.18
N GLY A 196 6.18 -2.98 -19.41
CA GLY A 196 7.39 -2.66 -20.16
C GLY A 196 8.27 -1.61 -19.47
N ILE A 197 7.67 -0.59 -18.86
CA ILE A 197 8.40 0.37 -18.02
C ILE A 197 9.04 -0.36 -16.82
N GLY A 198 8.29 -1.22 -16.14
CA GLY A 198 8.79 -2.01 -15.02
C GLY A 198 9.99 -2.88 -15.40
N VAL A 199 9.92 -3.58 -16.55
CA VAL A 199 11.04 -4.38 -17.10
C VAL A 199 12.29 -3.52 -17.32
N GLY A 200 12.15 -2.36 -17.96
CA GLY A 200 13.29 -1.45 -18.19
C GLY A 200 13.93 -0.97 -16.87
N PHE A 201 13.10 -0.63 -15.88
CA PHE A 201 13.59 -0.26 -14.55
C PHE A 201 14.23 -1.42 -13.80
N ALA A 202 13.76 -2.66 -13.95
CA ALA A 202 14.37 -3.84 -13.32
C ALA A 202 15.85 -4.00 -13.71
N ILE A 203 16.16 -3.85 -15.01
CA ILE A 203 17.53 -3.92 -15.52
C ILE A 203 18.37 -2.77 -14.94
N GLY A 204 17.87 -1.53 -15.04
CA GLY A 204 18.56 -0.36 -14.52
C GLY A 204 18.80 -0.43 -13.00
N MET A 205 17.83 -0.93 -12.24
CA MET A 205 17.96 -1.13 -10.79
C MET A 205 18.97 -2.23 -10.46
N THR A 206 19.04 -3.30 -11.24
CA THR A 206 20.04 -4.36 -11.05
C THR A 206 21.45 -3.77 -11.16
N LEU A 207 21.72 -3.01 -12.23
CA LEU A 207 23.00 -2.35 -12.43
C LEU A 207 23.30 -1.31 -11.33
N LEU A 208 22.28 -0.53 -10.93
CA LEU A 208 22.40 0.43 -9.84
C LEU A 208 22.78 -0.27 -8.53
N VAL A 209 22.06 -1.33 -8.15
CA VAL A 209 22.31 -2.05 -6.91
C VAL A 209 23.70 -2.65 -6.90
N ILE A 210 24.15 -3.29 -7.99
CA ILE A 210 25.51 -3.80 -8.11
C ILE A 210 26.51 -2.65 -7.89
N GLY A 211 26.35 -1.53 -8.60
CA GLY A 211 27.20 -0.35 -8.41
C GLY A 211 27.18 0.19 -6.97
N MET A 212 26.03 0.21 -6.33
CA MET A 212 25.89 0.63 -4.93
C MET A 212 26.50 -0.37 -3.95
N GLN A 213 26.52 -1.68 -4.27
CA GLN A 213 27.23 -2.68 -3.47
C GLN A 213 28.74 -2.45 -3.53
N TRP A 214 29.31 -2.10 -4.69
CA TRP A 214 30.72 -1.71 -4.80
C TRP A 214 31.05 -0.46 -3.99
N VAL A 215 30.22 0.58 -4.07
CA VAL A 215 30.38 1.79 -3.25
C VAL A 215 30.28 1.46 -1.76
N SER A 216 29.30 0.63 -1.40
CA SER A 216 29.06 0.23 -0.02
C SER A 216 30.20 -0.61 0.56
N ALA A 217 30.75 -1.54 -0.24
CA ALA A 217 31.95 -2.29 0.08
C ALA A 217 33.09 -1.32 0.39
N TYR A 218 33.48 -0.48 -0.57
CA TYR A 218 34.56 0.49 -0.40
C TYR A 218 34.40 1.37 0.85
N LEU A 219 33.21 1.93 1.08
CA LEU A 219 32.94 2.76 2.26
C LEU A 219 33.06 1.96 3.56
N THR A 220 32.60 0.71 3.56
CA THR A 220 32.68 -0.16 4.73
C THR A 220 34.14 -0.50 5.05
N GLU A 221 34.95 -0.85 4.05
CA GLU A 221 36.39 -1.10 4.25
C GLU A 221 37.12 0.15 4.75
N TRP A 222 36.80 1.30 4.16
CA TRP A 222 37.43 2.57 4.52
C TRP A 222 37.08 3.03 5.94
N ILE A 223 35.82 2.89 6.37
CA ILE A 223 35.36 3.35 7.69
C ILE A 223 35.78 2.38 8.80
N PHE A 224 35.69 1.07 8.54
CA PHE A 224 35.81 0.05 9.58
C PHE A 224 37.12 -0.74 9.53
N GLY A 225 37.94 -0.58 8.49
CA GLY A 225 39.23 -1.29 8.36
C GLY A 225 39.10 -2.80 8.16
N VAL A 226 37.97 -3.22 7.57
CA VAL A 226 37.57 -4.62 7.39
C VAL A 226 37.61 -4.97 5.91
N VAL A 227 37.97 -6.21 5.56
CA VAL A 227 37.95 -6.66 4.16
C VAL A 227 36.55 -7.19 3.85
N THR A 228 35.80 -6.48 3.01
CA THR A 228 34.39 -6.83 2.72
C THR A 228 34.25 -8.07 1.86
N ALA A 229 35.28 -8.44 1.10
CA ALA A 229 35.34 -9.71 0.39
C ALA A 229 35.26 -10.91 1.37
N GLU A 230 35.88 -10.80 2.55
CA GLU A 230 35.79 -11.82 3.59
C GLU A 230 34.40 -11.86 4.23
N PHE A 231 33.68 -10.72 4.27
CA PHE A 231 32.27 -10.71 4.64
C PHE A 231 31.37 -11.28 3.58
N LEU A 232 31.62 -11.06 2.30
CA LEU A 232 30.79 -11.64 1.24
C LEU A 232 30.95 -13.16 1.19
N LEU A 233 32.17 -13.65 1.41
CA LEU A 233 32.50 -15.09 1.47
C LEU A 233 32.17 -15.73 2.82
N GLY A 234 32.16 -14.98 3.92
CA GLY A 234 31.75 -15.45 5.25
C GLY A 234 30.27 -15.24 5.56
N ALA A 235 29.64 -14.25 4.93
CA ALA A 235 28.19 -14.04 4.87
C ALA A 235 27.54 -14.79 3.69
N ASP A 236 28.23 -15.81 3.17
CA ASP A 236 27.63 -17.02 2.58
C ASP A 236 26.57 -17.67 3.52
N ALA A 237 26.37 -17.17 4.74
CA ALA A 237 25.46 -17.69 5.74
C ALA A 237 24.23 -16.79 6.06
N GLY A 238 24.09 -15.59 5.48
CA GLY A 238 23.13 -14.59 5.99
C GLY A 238 21.96 -14.18 5.07
N GLY A 239 22.13 -14.31 3.75
CA GLY A 239 21.07 -14.01 2.79
C GLY A 239 20.21 -15.25 2.54
N ILE A 240 18.89 -15.08 2.44
CA ILE A 240 17.93 -16.15 2.09
C ILE A 240 18.35 -16.92 0.82
N THR A 241 19.20 -16.35 -0.04
CA THR A 241 19.69 -16.94 -1.28
C THR A 241 20.87 -17.91 -1.15
N ALA A 242 21.69 -17.76 -0.12
CA ALA A 242 22.83 -18.63 0.10
C ALA A 242 22.34 -19.99 0.60
N GLY A 243 22.72 -21.06 -0.10
CA GLY A 243 22.17 -22.41 0.14
C GLY A 243 20.82 -22.70 -0.54
N LEU A 244 20.23 -21.77 -1.29
CA LEU A 244 19.07 -22.11 -2.12
C LEU A 244 19.49 -23.02 -3.27
N PRO A 245 18.66 -24.02 -3.62
CA PRO A 245 18.91 -24.85 -4.79
C PRO A 245 18.99 -24.01 -6.06
N THR A 246 20.03 -24.18 -6.86
CA THR A 246 20.19 -23.51 -8.17
C THR A 246 19.61 -24.32 -9.34
N THR A 247 18.80 -25.35 -9.03
CA THR A 247 18.14 -26.17 -10.06
C THR A 247 17.16 -25.34 -10.89
N ILE A 248 16.99 -25.68 -12.17
CA ILE A 248 16.08 -24.96 -13.08
C ILE A 248 14.64 -24.90 -12.56
N TRP A 249 14.19 -25.98 -11.90
CA TRP A 249 12.86 -26.05 -11.29
C TRP A 249 12.71 -25.09 -10.12
N PHE A 250 13.73 -24.98 -9.28
CA PHE A 250 13.73 -24.05 -8.16
C PHE A 250 13.77 -22.59 -8.64
N ILE A 251 14.60 -22.29 -9.64
CA ILE A 251 14.65 -20.95 -10.26
C ILE A 251 13.28 -20.55 -10.84
N ALA A 252 12.61 -21.48 -11.53
CA ALA A 252 11.28 -21.24 -12.07
C ALA A 252 10.24 -21.00 -10.95
N LEU A 253 10.28 -21.80 -9.89
CA LEU A 253 9.43 -21.62 -8.71
C LEU A 253 9.69 -20.27 -8.05
N TYR A 254 10.94 -19.96 -7.68
CA TYR A 254 11.34 -18.68 -7.10
C TYR A 254 10.85 -17.50 -7.95
N SER A 255 11.00 -17.59 -9.27
CA SER A 255 10.54 -16.55 -10.20
C SER A 255 9.03 -16.36 -10.17
N ALA A 256 8.26 -17.45 -10.18
CA ALA A 256 6.82 -17.39 -10.04
C ALA A 256 6.42 -16.74 -8.70
N LEU A 257 7.12 -17.05 -7.60
CA LEU A 257 6.86 -16.49 -6.28
C LEU A 257 7.16 -14.99 -6.19
N MET A 258 8.25 -14.53 -6.79
CA MET A 258 8.59 -13.10 -6.84
C MET A 258 7.53 -12.30 -7.58
N ILE A 259 7.04 -12.82 -8.71
CA ILE A 259 6.01 -12.16 -9.53
C ILE A 259 4.64 -12.21 -8.87
N ALA A 260 4.24 -13.35 -8.30
CA ALA A 260 2.89 -13.56 -7.81
C ALA A 260 2.66 -13.02 -6.40
N SER A 261 3.69 -12.98 -5.55
CA SER A 261 3.54 -12.66 -4.14
C SER A 261 4.48 -11.56 -3.65
N VAL A 262 5.80 -11.76 -3.69
CA VAL A 262 6.75 -10.86 -3.02
C VAL A 262 6.67 -9.44 -3.59
N GLY A 263 6.85 -9.28 -4.91
CA GLY A 263 6.73 -7.98 -5.57
C GLY A 263 5.38 -7.30 -5.30
N PRO A 264 4.23 -7.95 -5.61
CA PRO A 264 2.92 -7.36 -5.34
C PRO A 264 2.69 -6.96 -3.88
N SER A 265 3.00 -7.85 -2.95
CA SER A 265 2.66 -7.68 -1.54
C SER A 265 3.46 -6.57 -0.88
N GLU A 266 4.77 -6.51 -1.14
CA GLU A 266 5.64 -5.49 -0.60
C GLU A 266 5.37 -4.12 -1.23
N GLU A 267 5.14 -4.04 -2.54
CA GLU A 267 4.80 -2.76 -3.18
C GLU A 267 3.44 -2.21 -2.70
N VAL A 268 2.46 -3.08 -2.44
CA VAL A 268 1.19 -2.66 -1.82
C VAL A 268 1.42 -2.06 -0.43
N LEU A 269 2.24 -2.71 0.39
CA LEU A 269 2.52 -2.24 1.75
C LEU A 269 3.34 -0.95 1.76
N PHE A 270 4.46 -0.93 1.05
CA PHE A 270 5.41 0.17 1.11
C PHE A 270 5.01 1.34 0.22
N ARG A 271 4.64 1.11 -1.04
CA ARG A 271 4.36 2.22 -1.97
C ARG A 271 2.88 2.58 -1.92
N GLY A 272 2.02 1.56 -1.96
CA GLY A 272 0.57 1.72 -1.98
C GLY A 272 0.00 2.29 -0.69
N PHE A 273 0.49 1.83 0.46
CA PHE A 273 0.00 2.24 1.78
C PHE A 273 0.93 3.24 2.47
N THR A 274 2.22 2.89 2.65
CA THR A 274 3.13 3.70 3.49
C THR A 274 3.51 5.02 2.81
N GLN A 275 4.13 4.95 1.63
CA GLN A 275 4.56 6.13 0.89
C GLN A 275 3.38 7.03 0.58
N LYS A 276 2.32 6.47 -0.01
CA LYS A 276 1.10 7.23 -0.29
C LYS A 276 0.50 7.86 0.96
N GLY A 277 0.37 7.12 2.05
CA GLY A 277 -0.18 7.61 3.30
C GLY A 277 0.62 8.79 3.87
N ILE A 278 1.95 8.74 3.78
CA ILE A 278 2.81 9.88 4.14
C ILE A 278 2.61 11.03 3.16
N GLN A 279 2.65 10.79 1.84
CA GLN A 279 2.44 11.82 0.81
C GLN A 279 1.14 12.60 1.02
N ASP A 280 0.05 11.88 1.28
CA ASP A 280 -1.30 12.43 1.45
C ASP A 280 -1.50 13.11 2.83
N SER A 281 -0.61 12.87 3.80
CA SER A 281 -0.70 13.48 5.13
C SER A 281 -0.19 14.92 5.17
N PHE A 282 0.64 15.35 4.22
CA PHE A 282 1.22 16.70 4.20
C PHE A 282 0.38 17.67 3.36
N ARG A 283 0.13 18.88 3.91
CA ARG A 283 -0.57 19.95 3.18
C ARG A 283 0.19 20.46 1.95
N LYS A 284 1.53 20.41 1.97
CA LYS A 284 2.40 20.88 0.88
C LYS A 284 2.78 19.67 0.01
N PRO A 285 2.26 19.53 -1.23
CA PRO A 285 2.44 18.31 -2.02
C PRO A 285 3.91 17.97 -2.33
N LYS A 286 4.76 18.98 -2.59
CA LYS A 286 6.19 18.77 -2.84
C LYS A 286 6.92 18.16 -1.64
N LEU A 287 6.63 18.68 -0.45
CA LEU A 287 7.19 18.17 0.80
C LEU A 287 6.64 16.76 1.08
N GLY A 288 5.34 16.54 0.91
CA GLY A 288 4.72 15.22 1.06
C GLY A 288 5.36 14.17 0.16
N ASN A 289 5.57 14.48 -1.12
CA ASN A 289 6.24 13.61 -2.07
C ASN A 289 7.66 13.23 -1.64
N ALA A 290 8.47 14.22 -1.23
CA ALA A 290 9.84 13.99 -0.78
C ALA A 290 9.89 13.19 0.53
N MET A 291 9.09 13.57 1.54
CA MET A 291 9.03 12.87 2.82
C MET A 291 8.52 11.44 2.68
N GLY A 292 7.46 11.24 1.89
CA GLY A 292 6.95 9.91 1.60
C GLY A 292 7.97 9.03 0.91
N LEU A 293 8.71 9.57 -0.06
CA LEU A 293 9.78 8.83 -0.73
C LEU A 293 10.90 8.42 0.25
N VAL A 294 11.46 9.37 0.99
CA VAL A 294 12.62 9.13 1.85
C VAL A 294 12.26 8.28 3.06
N ILE A 295 11.17 8.58 3.76
CA ILE A 295 10.76 7.79 4.94
C ILE A 295 10.44 6.36 4.54
N THR A 296 9.69 6.14 3.46
CA THR A 296 9.42 4.77 2.98
C THR A 296 10.70 4.06 2.56
N ALA A 297 11.67 4.76 1.95
CA ALA A 297 12.95 4.16 1.60
C ALA A 297 13.75 3.71 2.82
N ILE A 298 13.86 4.55 3.86
CA ILE A 298 14.49 4.19 5.14
C ILE A 298 13.78 2.97 5.73
N TYR A 299 12.46 2.99 5.74
CA TYR A 299 11.67 1.97 6.39
C TYR A 299 11.78 0.62 5.68
N PHE A 300 11.60 0.59 4.36
CA PHE A 300 11.85 -0.58 3.51
C PHE A 300 13.24 -1.16 3.76
N THR A 301 14.27 -0.29 3.83
CA THR A 301 15.66 -0.71 4.07
C THR A 301 15.81 -1.39 5.42
N ILE A 302 15.29 -0.78 6.50
CA ILE A 302 15.33 -1.36 7.85
C ILE A 302 14.65 -2.73 7.87
N PHE A 303 13.50 -2.89 7.19
CA PHE A 303 12.82 -4.19 7.09
C PHE A 303 13.62 -5.28 6.39
N HIS A 304 14.56 -4.93 5.51
CA HIS A 304 15.39 -5.92 4.82
C HIS A 304 16.65 -6.27 5.60
N ILE A 305 17.12 -5.37 6.45
CA ILE A 305 18.40 -5.54 7.17
C ILE A 305 18.24 -5.81 8.66
N TYR A 306 17.02 -5.84 9.19
CA TYR A 306 16.81 -5.99 10.64
C TYR A 306 17.40 -7.31 11.18
N SER A 307 17.40 -8.40 10.41
CA SER A 307 18.02 -9.66 10.82
C SER A 307 19.52 -9.50 11.09
N TYR A 308 20.22 -8.71 10.28
CA TYR A 308 21.64 -8.42 10.45
C TYR A 308 21.93 -7.58 11.71
N LEU A 309 20.95 -6.82 12.21
CA LEU A 309 21.08 -6.09 13.48
C LEU A 309 21.17 -7.04 14.69
N PHE A 310 20.65 -8.26 14.55
CA PHE A 310 20.66 -9.29 15.59
C PHE A 310 21.74 -10.35 15.35
N PHE A 311 22.66 -10.14 14.41
CA PHE A 311 23.74 -11.08 14.13
C PHE A 311 24.62 -11.29 15.38
N ASP A 312 25.05 -12.53 15.62
CA ASP A 312 25.68 -12.92 16.88
C ASP A 312 27.07 -12.32 17.09
N ILE A 313 27.77 -11.95 16.02
CA ILE A 313 29.11 -11.34 16.09
C ILE A 313 28.96 -9.81 16.17
N PRO A 314 29.09 -9.18 17.36
CA PRO A 314 28.74 -7.77 17.54
C PRO A 314 29.64 -6.84 16.74
N ALA A 315 30.91 -7.22 16.55
CA ALA A 315 31.89 -6.47 15.77
C ALA A 315 31.49 -6.30 14.29
N LEU A 316 30.66 -7.20 13.75
CA LEU A 316 30.26 -7.18 12.34
C LEU A 316 28.93 -6.47 12.10
N ARG A 317 28.15 -6.17 13.15
CA ARG A 317 26.82 -5.56 13.01
C ARG A 317 26.85 -4.23 12.27
N ALA A 318 27.76 -3.32 12.67
CA ALA A 318 27.88 -2.02 12.04
C ALA A 318 28.39 -2.12 10.58
N PRO A 319 29.50 -2.83 10.28
CA PRO A 319 29.92 -3.07 8.90
C PRO A 319 28.83 -3.66 8.01
N LEU A 320 28.13 -4.72 8.46
CA LEU A 320 27.06 -5.36 7.70
C LEU A 320 25.85 -4.45 7.49
N PHE A 321 25.49 -3.66 8.50
CA PHE A 321 24.44 -2.65 8.37
C PHE A 321 24.80 -1.64 7.28
N PHE A 322 25.99 -1.04 7.32
CA PHE A 322 26.40 -0.07 6.30
C PHE A 322 26.47 -0.70 4.91
N PHE A 323 27.07 -1.89 4.83
CA PHE A 323 27.20 -2.65 3.59
C PHE A 323 25.85 -2.89 2.92
N THR A 324 24.84 -3.31 3.68
CA THR A 324 23.51 -3.66 3.16
C THR A 324 22.56 -2.46 3.05
N PHE A 325 22.68 -1.45 3.91
CA PHE A 325 21.78 -0.30 3.94
C PHE A 325 21.80 0.47 2.61
N ILE A 326 23.00 0.77 2.08
CA ILE A 326 23.15 1.63 0.89
C ILE A 326 22.45 1.03 -0.35
N PRO A 327 22.66 -0.25 -0.71
CA PRO A 327 21.97 -0.87 -1.83
C PRO A 327 20.44 -0.92 -1.66
N TYR A 328 19.94 -1.35 -0.50
CA TYR A 328 18.49 -1.44 -0.26
C TYR A 328 17.81 -0.07 -0.23
N PHE A 329 18.47 0.94 0.34
CA PHE A 329 17.98 2.31 0.35
C PHE A 329 17.89 2.87 -1.08
N SER A 330 18.93 2.66 -1.88
CA SER A 330 18.98 3.09 -3.28
C SER A 330 17.90 2.42 -4.14
N LEU A 331 17.74 1.10 -4.00
CA LEU A 331 16.66 0.35 -4.63
C LEU A 331 15.29 0.94 -4.28
N SER A 332 15.07 1.20 -2.99
CA SER A 332 13.78 1.70 -2.51
C SER A 332 13.47 3.12 -2.99
N LEU A 333 14.48 3.99 -3.10
CA LEU A 333 14.34 5.31 -3.70
C LEU A 333 13.92 5.23 -5.18
N VAL A 334 14.47 4.30 -5.96
CA VAL A 334 14.08 4.14 -7.36
C VAL A 334 12.64 3.64 -7.48
N LEU A 335 12.26 2.61 -6.74
CA LEU A 335 10.89 2.08 -6.72
C LEU A 335 9.88 3.14 -6.25
N GLY A 336 10.20 3.89 -5.20
CA GLY A 336 9.33 4.97 -4.71
C GLY A 336 9.23 6.15 -5.69
N SER A 337 10.32 6.45 -6.42
CA SER A 337 10.31 7.46 -7.48
C SER A 337 9.46 7.02 -8.67
N LEU A 338 9.58 5.75 -9.06
CA LEU A 338 8.78 5.12 -10.12
C LEU A 338 7.29 5.16 -9.75
N TYR A 339 6.92 4.81 -8.52
CA TYR A 339 5.56 4.95 -8.02
C TYR A 339 5.07 6.42 -8.08
N THR A 340 5.91 7.37 -7.65
CA THR A 340 5.54 8.79 -7.67
C THR A 340 5.32 9.31 -9.09
N TRP A 341 6.10 8.83 -10.06
CA TRP A 341 5.98 9.18 -11.47
C TRP A 341 4.75 8.54 -12.13
N ARG A 342 4.50 7.25 -11.90
CA ARG A 342 3.44 6.50 -12.58
C ARG A 342 2.08 6.59 -11.89
N LYS A 343 2.06 6.93 -10.59
CA LYS A 343 0.87 6.98 -9.72
C LYS A 343 0.04 5.68 -9.71
N ASN A 344 0.68 4.56 -10.03
CA ASN A 344 0.13 3.22 -9.97
C ASN A 344 1.26 2.23 -9.61
N LEU A 345 0.89 1.06 -9.10
CA LEU A 345 1.86 0.07 -8.63
C LEU A 345 2.37 -0.90 -9.69
N ILE A 346 1.76 -0.99 -10.88
CA ILE A 346 2.09 -2.05 -11.85
C ILE A 346 3.58 -1.99 -12.23
N SER A 347 4.05 -0.81 -12.63
CA SER A 347 5.46 -0.61 -12.99
C SER A 347 6.41 -0.94 -11.84
N ALA A 348 6.08 -0.54 -10.61
CA ALA A 348 6.90 -0.79 -9.42
C ALA A 348 6.91 -2.29 -9.04
N ILE A 349 5.76 -2.96 -9.08
CA ILE A 349 5.61 -4.40 -8.84
C ILE A 349 6.45 -5.19 -9.83
N THR A 350 6.31 -4.89 -11.12
CA THR A 350 7.08 -5.55 -12.18
C THR A 350 8.57 -5.30 -12.01
N ALA A 351 8.97 -4.05 -11.75
CA ALA A 351 10.37 -3.69 -11.57
C ALA A 351 11.00 -4.42 -10.38
N HIS A 352 10.31 -4.45 -9.24
CA HIS A 352 10.78 -5.11 -8.03
C HIS A 352 10.86 -6.64 -8.21
N ALA A 353 9.78 -7.28 -8.68
CA ALA A 353 9.76 -8.72 -8.87
C ALA A 353 10.87 -9.19 -9.83
N LEU A 354 11.03 -8.51 -10.96
CA LEU A 354 12.07 -8.86 -11.93
C LEU A 354 13.48 -8.55 -11.43
N TYR A 355 13.67 -7.47 -10.67
CA TYR A 355 14.96 -7.21 -10.02
C TYR A 355 15.37 -8.38 -9.12
N ASN A 356 14.46 -8.88 -8.27
CA ASN A 356 14.76 -10.03 -7.40
C ASN A 356 15.10 -11.29 -8.21
N ILE A 357 14.37 -11.53 -9.30
CA ILE A 357 14.64 -12.67 -10.20
C ILE A 357 16.01 -12.53 -10.86
N ILE A 358 16.34 -11.36 -11.40
CA ILE A 358 17.62 -11.12 -12.07
C ILE A 358 18.77 -11.29 -11.08
N GLN A 359 18.65 -10.75 -9.87
CA GLN A 359 19.65 -10.94 -8.81
C GLN A 359 19.86 -12.42 -8.48
N PHE A 360 18.78 -13.19 -8.32
CA PHE A 360 18.89 -14.62 -8.06
C PHE A 360 19.48 -15.40 -9.24
N LEU A 361 19.14 -15.03 -10.48
CA LEU A 361 19.74 -15.63 -11.68
C LEU A 361 21.23 -15.34 -11.79
N ILE A 362 21.66 -14.11 -11.50
CA ILE A 362 23.08 -13.75 -11.47
C ILE A 362 23.79 -14.58 -10.41
N TYR A 363 23.24 -14.67 -9.20
CA TYR A 363 23.77 -15.52 -8.14
C TYR A 363 23.89 -16.98 -8.60
N ALA A 364 22.82 -17.55 -9.17
CA ALA A 364 22.82 -18.93 -9.65
C ALA A 364 23.85 -19.18 -10.76
N ILE A 365 24.15 -18.20 -11.62
CA ILE A 365 25.15 -18.35 -12.69
C ILE A 365 26.58 -18.19 -12.16
N VAL A 366 26.78 -17.34 -11.15
CA VAL A 366 28.12 -17.06 -10.60
C VAL A 366 28.56 -18.14 -9.62
N VAL A 367 27.62 -18.74 -8.89
CA VAL A 367 27.88 -19.70 -7.81
C VAL A 367 27.70 -21.16 -8.24
N ALA A 368 26.78 -21.46 -9.17
CA ALA A 368 26.65 -22.83 -9.73
C ALA A 368 27.77 -23.11 -10.75
#